data_AF-A0A3C1GPX7-F1
#
_entry.id   AF-A0A3C1GPX7-F1
#
_cell.length_a   1.000
_cell.length_b   1.000
_cell.length_c   1.000
_cell.angle_alpha   90.00
_cell.angle_beta   90.00
_cell.angle_gamma   90.00
#
_symmetry.space_group_name_H-M   'P 1'
#
loop_
_entity.id
_entity.type
_entity.pdbx_description
1 polymer ?
#
loop_
_entity_poly.entity_id
_entity_poly.type
_entity_poly.pdbx_seq_one_letter_code
_entity_poly.pdbx_strand_id
1 'polypeptide(L)'
;MTAPELSNPSVKTDSANQQSQVLPERFPVICIDGPSGAGKGTVAWRLAQSLDYQLLDSGALYRIVGLKAFEAGLLGADGSKTIDEAALLQLTQSLDIAFELNNTSGRIDIIVNDERVGEQVRNET
;
A
#
# COMPACT_ATOMS: atom_id res chain seq x y z
N MET A 1 -31.45 -22.96 -45.74
CA MET A 1 -30.33 -23.90 -45.99
C MET A 1 -29.96 -24.54 -44.67
N THR A 2 -30.43 -25.75 -44.44
CA THR A 2 -30.16 -26.59 -43.27
C THR A 2 -29.10 -27.62 -43.64
N ALA A 3 -28.06 -27.74 -42.83
CA ALA A 3 -27.03 -28.77 -42.89
C ALA A 3 -26.81 -29.32 -41.45
N PRO A 4 -26.33 -30.57 -41.32
CA PRO A 4 -26.98 -31.59 -40.48
C PRO A 4 -26.39 -31.72 -39.06
N GLU A 5 -27.21 -32.27 -38.17
CA GLU A 5 -26.81 -32.82 -36.87
C GLU A 5 -25.85 -34.00 -37.07
N LEU A 6 -24.61 -33.84 -36.59
CA LEU A 6 -23.68 -34.94 -36.38
C LEU A 6 -23.71 -35.33 -34.91
N SER A 7 -24.38 -36.44 -34.65
CA SER A 7 -24.33 -37.20 -33.41
C SER A 7 -22.89 -37.57 -33.05
N ASN A 8 -22.47 -37.32 -31.82
CA ASN A 8 -21.69 -38.30 -31.04
C ASN A 8 -21.61 -37.94 -29.54
N PRO A 9 -21.16 -38.86 -28.67
CA PRO A 9 -22.02 -39.74 -27.89
C PRO A 9 -22.00 -39.35 -26.40
N SER A 10 -22.92 -39.95 -25.64
CA SER A 10 -23.12 -39.78 -24.21
C SER A 10 -21.80 -39.79 -23.40
N VAL A 11 -21.34 -38.60 -22.99
CA VAL A 11 -20.39 -38.48 -21.88
C VAL A 11 -21.20 -38.73 -20.61
N LYS A 12 -20.90 -39.86 -19.98
CA LYS A 12 -21.50 -40.29 -18.72
C LYS A 12 -21.34 -39.19 -17.67
N THR A 13 -22.44 -38.95 -16.98
CA THR A 13 -22.52 -38.22 -15.72
C THR A 13 -21.50 -38.74 -14.71
N ASP A 14 -20.55 -37.89 -14.34
CA ASP A 14 -20.02 -37.88 -12.98
C ASP A 14 -20.41 -36.55 -12.34
N SER A 15 -21.31 -36.66 -11.38
CA SER A 15 -21.81 -35.56 -10.57
C SER A 15 -20.74 -35.08 -9.59
N ALA A 16 -20.75 -33.77 -9.36
CA ALA A 16 -20.16 -33.06 -8.22
C ALA A 16 -18.62 -32.94 -8.17
N ASN A 17 -18.09 -31.84 -8.73
CA ASN A 17 -17.40 -30.82 -7.94
C ASN A 17 -17.12 -29.56 -8.80
N GLN A 18 -18.13 -28.70 -9.02
CA GLN A 18 -17.91 -27.35 -9.56
C GLN A 18 -17.56 -26.41 -8.39
N GLN A 19 -16.32 -26.51 -7.90
CA GLN A 19 -15.72 -25.41 -7.14
C GLN A 19 -15.28 -24.37 -8.17
N SER A 20 -16.09 -23.32 -8.36
CA SER A 20 -15.73 -22.12 -9.08
C SER A 20 -14.45 -21.55 -8.47
N GLN A 21 -13.32 -21.76 -9.14
CA GLN A 21 -12.05 -21.16 -8.77
C GLN A 21 -12.18 -19.65 -8.95
N VAL A 22 -12.27 -18.91 -7.84
CA VAL A 22 -12.15 -17.45 -7.85
C VAL A 22 -10.68 -17.16 -8.17
N LEU A 23 -10.42 -16.70 -9.39
CA LEU A 23 -9.10 -16.18 -9.72
C LEU A 23 -8.85 -14.96 -8.82
N PRO A 24 -7.66 -14.84 -8.19
CA PRO A 24 -7.39 -13.69 -7.34
C PRO A 24 -7.52 -12.42 -8.17
N GLU A 25 -8.37 -11.50 -7.73
CA GLU A 25 -8.47 -10.16 -8.30
C GLU A 25 -7.07 -9.54 -8.31
N ARG A 26 -6.58 -9.22 -9.50
CA ARG A 26 -5.25 -8.66 -9.69
C ARG A 26 -5.37 -7.15 -9.75
N PHE A 27 -5.15 -6.49 -8.62
CA PHE A 27 -5.10 -5.02 -8.57
C PHE A 27 -3.79 -4.55 -9.23
N PRO A 28 -3.84 -3.76 -10.32
CA PRO A 28 -2.63 -3.22 -10.92
C PRO A 28 -1.94 -2.26 -9.95
N VAL A 29 -0.61 -2.35 -9.84
CA VAL A 29 0.20 -1.48 -8.97
C VAL A 29 1.12 -0.65 -9.86
N ILE A 30 1.17 0.66 -9.61
CA ILE A 30 2.04 1.60 -10.33
C ILE A 30 3.09 2.14 -9.36
N CYS A 31 4.36 1.87 -9.65
CA CYS A 31 5.49 2.42 -8.91
C CYS A 31 6.03 3.67 -9.63
N ILE A 32 6.38 4.72 -8.87
CA ILE A 32 6.93 5.98 -9.40
C ILE A 32 8.28 6.25 -8.74
N ASP A 33 9.36 6.03 -9.49
CA ASP A 33 10.74 6.13 -9.00
C ASP A 33 11.50 7.30 -9.64
N GLY A 34 12.53 7.78 -8.95
CA GLY A 34 13.37 8.91 -9.37
C GLY A 34 14.03 9.65 -8.21
N PRO A 35 14.94 10.60 -8.48
CA PRO A 35 15.70 11.31 -7.44
C PRO A 35 14.80 12.17 -6.54
N SER A 36 15.30 12.55 -5.36
CA SER A 36 14.57 13.51 -4.51
C SER A 36 14.38 14.84 -5.23
N GLY A 37 13.29 15.55 -4.92
CA GLY A 37 12.93 16.82 -5.57
C GLY A 37 12.37 16.72 -7.00
N ALA A 38 12.36 15.55 -7.64
CA ALA A 38 11.84 15.38 -9.01
C ALA A 38 10.31 15.53 -9.17
N GLY A 39 9.57 15.78 -8.08
CA GLY A 39 8.11 15.94 -8.12
C GLY A 39 7.31 14.63 -8.14
N LYS A 40 7.93 13.49 -7.79
CA LYS A 40 7.30 12.16 -7.79
C LYS A 40 5.97 12.12 -7.03
N GLY A 41 5.94 12.65 -5.80
CA GLY A 41 4.73 12.68 -4.98
C GLY A 41 3.59 13.46 -5.64
N THR A 42 3.91 14.58 -6.31
CA THR A 42 2.93 15.37 -7.07
C THR A 42 2.35 14.59 -8.25
N VAL A 43 3.21 13.90 -9.01
CA VAL A 43 2.77 13.07 -10.14
C VAL A 43 1.94 11.88 -9.63
N ALA A 44 2.39 11.23 -8.56
CA ALA A 44 1.70 10.10 -7.93
C ALA A 44 0.31 10.51 -7.45
N TRP A 45 0.19 11.66 -6.79
CA TRP A 45 -1.09 12.22 -6.34
C TRP A 45 -2.05 12.47 -7.51
N ARG A 46 -1.57 13.10 -8.59
CA ARG A 46 -2.41 13.36 -9.78
C ARG A 46 -2.84 12.07 -10.46
N LEU A 47 -1.94 11.09 -10.54
CA LEU A 47 -2.25 9.79 -11.14
C LEU A 47 -3.28 9.04 -10.32
N ALA A 48 -3.10 9.03 -8.99
CA ALA A 48 -4.03 8.41 -8.05
C ALA A 48 -5.44 9.02 -8.16
N GLN A 49 -5.53 10.36 -8.21
CA GLN A 49 -6.79 11.05 -8.43
C GLN A 49 -7.42 10.72 -9.80
N SER A 50 -6.60 10.66 -10.85
CA SER A 50 -7.11 10.46 -12.22
C SER A 50 -7.58 9.03 -12.49
N LEU A 51 -7.00 8.05 -11.80
CA LEU A 51 -7.27 6.63 -12.01
C LEU A 51 -8.12 6.00 -10.88
N ASP A 52 -8.47 6.77 -9.86
CA ASP A 52 -9.13 6.29 -8.64
C ASP A 52 -8.31 5.21 -7.89
N TYR A 53 -7.01 5.47 -7.76
CA TYR A 53 -6.08 4.58 -7.07
C TYR A 53 -5.85 5.04 -5.63
N GLN A 54 -5.65 4.08 -4.75
CA GLN A 54 -5.00 4.33 -3.46
C GLN A 54 -3.55 4.76 -3.69
N LEU A 55 -3.03 5.61 -2.81
CA LEU A 55 -1.69 6.15 -2.91
C LEU A 55 -0.88 5.86 -1.65
N LEU A 56 0.26 5.19 -1.83
CA LEU A 56 1.22 4.89 -0.78
C LEU A 56 2.48 5.75 -0.95
N ASP A 57 2.87 6.49 0.08
CA ASP A 57 4.18 7.16 0.15
C ASP A 57 5.14 6.30 0.98
N SER A 58 5.98 5.52 0.30
CA SER A 58 6.96 4.65 0.95
C SER A 58 7.98 5.43 1.78
N GLY A 59 8.38 6.62 1.34
CA GLY A 59 9.31 7.46 2.08
C GLY A 59 8.70 7.93 3.40
N ALA A 60 7.41 8.31 3.39
CA ALA A 60 6.70 8.70 4.59
C ALA A 60 6.54 7.53 5.56
N LEU A 61 6.27 6.31 5.06
CA LEU A 61 6.19 5.10 5.89
C LEU A 61 7.46 4.89 6.73
N TYR A 62 8.64 4.95 6.13
CA TYR A 62 9.91 4.82 6.87
C TYR A 62 10.09 5.93 7.91
N ARG A 63 9.71 7.17 7.58
CA ARG A 63 9.79 8.32 8.48
C ARG A 63 8.83 8.18 9.67
N ILE A 64 7.62 7.64 9.47
CA ILE A 64 6.67 7.33 10.54
C ILE A 64 7.26 6.31 11.50
N VAL A 65 7.79 5.20 10.98
CA VAL A 65 8.38 4.13 11.82
C VAL A 65 9.56 4.70 12.63
N GLY A 66 10.45 5.48 11.98
CA GLY A 66 11.56 6.14 12.67
C GLY A 66 11.09 7.10 13.77
N LEU A 67 10.10 7.95 13.48
CA LEU A 67 9.52 8.87 14.45
C LEU A 67 8.93 8.12 15.64
N LYS A 68 8.11 7.09 15.39
CA LYS A 68 7.46 6.31 16.46
C LYS A 68 8.46 5.51 17.28
N ALA A 69 9.51 4.99 16.65
CA ALA A 69 10.60 4.31 17.35
C ALA A 69 11.41 5.28 18.22
N PHE A 70 11.65 6.51 17.74
CA PHE A 70 12.29 7.56 18.52
C PHE A 70 11.42 8.00 19.72
N GLU A 71 10.12 8.24 19.50
CA GLU A 71 9.15 8.58 20.56
C GLU A 71 9.04 7.47 21.62
N ALA A 72 9.11 6.21 21.21
CA ALA A 72 9.13 5.04 22.09
C ALA A 72 10.48 4.80 22.78
N GLY A 73 11.48 5.65 22.51
CA GLY A 73 12.83 5.55 23.06
C GLY A 73 13.61 4.34 22.54
N LEU A 74 13.20 3.72 21.43
CA LEU A 74 13.92 2.61 20.79
C LEU A 74 15.11 3.09 19.94
N LEU A 75 15.11 4.36 19.53
CA LEU A 75 16.21 4.99 18.80
C LEU A 75 16.84 6.12 19.63
N GLY A 76 18.15 6.35 19.46
CA GLY A 76 18.87 7.51 19.99
C GLY A 76 18.99 8.60 18.93
N ALA A 77 18.97 9.88 19.34
CA ALA A 77 19.05 11.02 18.43
C ALA A 77 20.36 11.09 17.63
N ASP A 78 21.41 10.45 18.13
CA ASP A 78 22.77 10.43 17.57
C ASP A 78 23.11 9.07 16.91
N GLY A 79 22.15 8.14 16.83
CA GLY A 79 22.39 6.80 16.30
C GLY A 79 23.29 5.92 17.16
N SER A 80 23.64 6.33 18.38
CA SER A 80 24.54 5.57 19.27
C SER A 80 23.86 4.38 19.96
N LYS A 81 22.53 4.37 19.98
CA LYS A 81 21.74 3.32 20.63
C LYS A 81 21.68 2.06 19.76
N THR A 82 22.00 0.92 20.35
CA THR A 82 21.80 -0.38 19.71
C THR A 82 20.33 -0.59 19.38
N ILE A 83 20.05 -0.99 18.15
CA ILE A 83 18.69 -1.24 17.66
C ILE A 83 18.23 -2.61 18.18
N ASP A 84 17.14 -2.61 18.96
CA ASP A 84 16.40 -3.83 19.30
C ASP A 84 15.40 -4.12 18.17
N GLU A 85 15.78 -5.02 17.28
CA GLU A 85 14.97 -5.39 16.11
C GLU A 85 13.61 -5.99 16.51
N ALA A 86 13.55 -6.76 17.60
CA ALA A 86 12.32 -7.40 18.04
C ALA A 86 11.33 -6.36 18.58
N ALA A 87 11.82 -5.41 19.39
CA ALA A 87 11.01 -4.29 19.87
C ALA A 87 10.54 -3.39 18.71
N LEU A 88 11.40 -3.13 17.73
CA LEU A 88 11.04 -2.32 16.56
C LEU A 88 9.98 -3.01 15.68
N LEU A 89 10.09 -4.32 15.49
CA LEU A 89 9.09 -5.11 14.77
C LEU A 89 7.73 -5.07 15.48
N GLN A 90 7.70 -5.29 16.79
CA GLN A 90 6.47 -5.22 17.58
C GLN A 90 5.83 -3.84 17.50
N LEU A 91 6.62 -2.77 17.63
CA LEU A 91 6.13 -1.40 17.46
C LEU A 91 5.53 -1.23 16.06
N THR A 92 6.27 -1.59 15.01
CA THR A 92 5.83 -1.41 13.62
C THR A 92 4.52 -2.14 13.33
N GLN A 93 4.36 -3.37 13.86
CA GLN A 93 3.13 -4.15 13.73
C GLN A 93 1.94 -3.56 14.50
N SER A 94 2.19 -2.73 15.51
CA SER A 94 1.14 -2.07 16.28
C SER A 94 0.65 -0.75 15.67
N LEU A 95 1.35 -0.23 14.65
CA LEU A 95 0.97 1.02 14.00
C LEU A 95 -0.17 0.79 13.02
N ASP A 96 -1.27 1.52 13.21
CA ASP A 96 -2.30 1.68 12.19
C ASP A 96 -1.97 2.91 11.34
N ILE A 97 -1.72 2.73 10.04
CA ILE A 97 -1.24 3.79 9.15
C ILE A 97 -2.15 3.87 7.93
N ALA A 98 -2.74 5.05 7.72
CA ALA A 98 -3.53 5.35 6.53
C ALA A 98 -2.94 6.53 5.74
N PHE A 99 -3.04 6.41 4.42
CA PHE A 99 -2.66 7.43 3.46
C PHE A 99 -3.91 7.89 2.72
N GLU A 100 -4.35 9.11 3.02
CA GLU A 100 -5.59 9.67 2.48
C GLU A 100 -5.30 10.76 1.46
N LEU A 101 -5.90 10.68 0.28
CA LEU A 101 -5.80 11.74 -0.72
C LEU A 101 -6.53 12.99 -0.21
N ASN A 102 -5.82 14.10 -0.08
CA ASN A 102 -6.39 15.39 0.27
C ASN A 102 -6.53 16.27 -0.98
N ASN A 103 -7.78 16.39 -1.45
CA ASN A 103 -8.13 17.19 -2.63
C ASN A 103 -7.99 18.70 -2.42
N THR A 104 -8.03 19.18 -1.18
CA THR A 104 -7.87 20.61 -0.87
C THR A 104 -6.40 21.03 -0.90
N SER A 105 -5.51 20.21 -0.35
CA SER A 105 -4.07 20.52 -0.30
C SER A 105 -3.29 20.01 -1.51
N GLY A 106 -3.87 19.10 -2.30
CA GLY A 106 -3.19 18.45 -3.42
C GLY A 106 -2.07 17.50 -2.96
N ARG A 107 -2.19 16.96 -1.74
CA ARG A 107 -1.19 16.10 -1.08
C ARG A 107 -1.87 14.91 -0.40
N ILE A 108 -1.10 14.04 0.24
CA ILE A 108 -1.60 12.88 0.99
C ILE A 108 -1.60 13.19 2.49
N ASP A 109 -2.75 13.20 3.14
CA ASP A 109 -2.78 13.21 4.61
C ASP A 109 -2.35 11.85 5.16
N ILE A 110 -1.52 11.88 6.19
CA ILE A 110 -1.00 10.68 6.85
C ILE A 110 -1.68 10.59 8.21
N ILE A 111 -2.32 9.46 8.47
CA ILE A 111 -2.96 9.16 9.75
C ILE A 111 -2.17 8.01 10.38
N VAL A 112 -1.83 8.16 11.66
CA VAL A 112 -1.17 7.13 12.46
C VAL A 112 -1.94 6.99 13.77
N ASN A 113 -2.49 5.81 14.04
CA ASN A 113 -3.32 5.53 15.22
C ASN A 113 -4.44 6.59 15.41
N ASP A 114 -5.24 6.80 14.35
CA ASP A 114 -6.33 7.80 14.27
C ASP A 114 -5.90 9.28 14.38
N GLU A 115 -4.60 9.58 14.49
CA GLU A 115 -4.08 10.94 14.58
C GLU A 115 -3.42 11.38 13.26
N ARG A 116 -3.79 12.58 12.78
CA ARG A 116 -3.15 13.17 11.61
C ARG A 116 -1.73 13.60 11.95
N VAL A 117 -0.75 12.99 11.31
CA VAL A 117 0.65 13.36 11.50
C VAL A 117 1.02 14.51 10.57
N GLY A 118 1.53 15.59 11.17
CA GLY A 118 1.87 16.84 10.49
C GLY A 118 3.18 16.77 9.67
N GLU A 119 3.75 17.95 9.37
CA GLU A 119 4.97 18.08 8.56
C GLU A 119 6.20 17.36 9.13
N GLN A 120 6.18 16.95 10.40
CA GLN A 120 7.27 16.22 11.06
C GLN A 120 7.66 14.94 10.31
N VAL A 121 6.68 14.26 9.71
CA VAL A 121 6.96 13.07 8.88
C VAL A 121 7.53 13.46 7.54
N ARG A 122 7.32 14.68 7.03
CA ARG A 122 7.76 15.16 5.69
C ARG A 122 9.06 15.94 5.67
N ASN A 123 9.59 16.34 6.82
CA ASN A 123 10.83 17.08 6.89
C ASN A 123 12.03 16.17 6.58
N GLU A 124 12.74 16.48 5.50
CA GLU A 124 14.09 15.98 5.25
C GLU A 124 15.03 16.85 6.12
N THR A 125 15.48 16.36 7.27
CA THR A 125 16.54 17.01 8.05
C THR A 125 17.54 15.98 8.51
#